data_AF-A0A8S0V1R9-F1
#
_entry.id   AF-A0A8S0V1R9-F1
#
_cell.length_a   1.000
_cell.length_b   1.000
_cell.length_c   1.000
_cell.angle_alpha   90.00
_cell.angle_beta   90.00
_cell.angle_gamma   90.00
#
_symmetry.space_group_name_H-M   'P 1'
#
loop_
_entity.id
_entity.type
_entity.pdbx_description
1 polymer ?
#
loop_
_entity_poly.entity_id
_entity_poly.type
_entity_poly.pdbx_seq_one_letter_code
_entity_poly.pdbx_strand_id
1 'polypeptide(L)'
;MHSFGYRANAVLTFAVTILALMCAMASFSDNFNSPSPTAEVQVLNINWFQKKPDGDDEVSLTLNITADLQTLFTWNTKQVFVFLAAEYETPKNALNQVSLWDVIIPTKERAKFWIRTTNKYRFIDQSAR
;
A
#
# COMPACT_ATOMS: atom_id res chain seq x y z
N MET A 1 -23.27 -11.43 -52.81
CA MET A 1 -24.29 -11.19 -51.77
C MET A 1 -23.57 -10.87 -50.47
N HIS A 2 -23.62 -9.62 -49.99
CA HIS A 2 -23.11 -9.29 -48.66
C HIS A 2 -24.19 -9.70 -47.65
N SER A 3 -24.08 -10.91 -47.08
CA SER A 3 -25.00 -11.35 -46.03
C SER A 3 -24.88 -10.42 -44.82
N PHE A 4 -25.99 -10.16 -44.14
CA PHE A 4 -26.05 -9.36 -42.93
C PHE A 4 -24.99 -9.83 -41.89
N GLY A 5 -24.79 -11.15 -41.77
CA GLY A 5 -23.78 -11.73 -40.89
C GLY A 5 -22.33 -11.32 -41.22
N TYR A 6 -21.99 -11.15 -42.50
CA TYR A 6 -20.63 -10.73 -42.89
C TYR A 6 -20.36 -9.27 -42.52
N ARG A 7 -21.38 -8.39 -42.64
CA ARG A 7 -21.28 -6.99 -42.20
C ARG A 7 -21.17 -6.88 -40.69
N ALA A 8 -21.96 -7.67 -39.95
CA ALA A 8 -21.86 -7.75 -38.49
C ALA A 8 -20.48 -8.24 -38.04
N ASN A 9 -19.93 -9.28 -38.68
CA ASN A 9 -18.60 -9.79 -38.37
C ASN A 9 -17.49 -8.76 -38.60
N ALA A 10 -17.59 -7.95 -39.67
CA ALA A 10 -16.62 -6.88 -39.95
C ALA A 10 -16.64 -5.80 -38.85
N VAL A 11 -17.82 -5.36 -38.41
CA VAL A 11 -17.96 -4.38 -37.32
C VAL A 11 -17.45 -4.95 -36.00
N LEU A 12 -17.79 -6.20 -35.69
CA LEU A 12 -17.35 -6.86 -34.46
C LEU A 12 -15.83 -7.05 -34.42
N THR A 13 -15.24 -7.53 -35.51
CA THR A 13 -13.79 -7.72 -35.60
C THR A 13 -13.06 -6.38 -35.47
N PHE A 14 -13.58 -5.32 -36.10
CA PHE A 14 -13.03 -3.97 -35.96
C PHE A 14 -13.12 -3.42 -34.52
N ALA A 15 -14.24 -3.65 -33.82
CA ALA A 15 -14.39 -3.27 -32.42
C ALA A 15 -13.39 -4.02 -31.51
N VAL A 16 -13.24 -5.33 -31.73
CA VAL A 16 -12.30 -6.16 -30.96
C VAL A 16 -10.85 -5.77 -31.24
N THR A 17 -10.47 -5.44 -32.47
CA THR A 17 -9.09 -5.02 -32.78
C THR A 17 -8.75 -3.66 -32.17
N ILE A 18 -9.68 -2.69 -32.17
CA ILE A 18 -9.49 -1.42 -31.47
C ILE A 18 -9.33 -1.65 -29.97
N LEU A 19 -10.19 -2.48 -29.37
CA LEU A 19 -10.10 -2.80 -27.95
C LEU A 19 -8.76 -3.45 -27.60
N ALA A 20 -8.29 -4.41 -28.42
CA ALA A 20 -6.98 -5.05 -28.25
C ALA A 20 -5.83 -4.05 -28.34
N LEU A 21 -5.89 -3.10 -29.28
CA LEU A 21 -4.92 -2.01 -29.40
C LEU A 21 -4.90 -1.09 -28.18
N MET A 22 -6.07 -0.70 -27.67
CA MET A 22 -6.17 0.12 -26.46
C MET A 22 -5.59 -0.61 -25.24
N CYS A 23 -5.90 -1.90 -25.07
CA CYS A 23 -5.32 -2.71 -24.01
C CYS A 23 -3.79 -2.81 -24.13
N ALA A 24 -3.27 -3.02 -25.34
CA ALA A 24 -1.82 -3.07 -25.58
C ALA A 24 -1.13 -1.73 -25.25
N MET A 25 -1.72 -0.60 -25.65
CA MET A 25 -1.20 0.73 -25.31
C MET A 25 -1.25 1.02 -23.80
N ALA A 26 -2.35 0.63 -23.15
CA ALA A 26 -2.50 0.76 -21.70
C ALA A 26 -1.43 -0.04 -20.94
N SER A 27 -1.22 -1.30 -21.30
CA SER A 27 -0.15 -2.14 -20.71
C SER A 27 1.25 -1.61 -21.01
N PHE A 28 1.47 -1.05 -22.21
CA PHE A 28 2.77 -0.47 -22.56
C PHE A 28 3.06 0.80 -21.75
N SER A 29 2.04 1.65 -21.52
CA SER A 29 2.13 2.87 -20.71
C SER A 29 2.66 2.61 -19.30
N ASP A 30 2.29 1.48 -18.67
CA ASP A 30 2.74 1.12 -17.33
C ASP A 30 4.26 0.92 -17.23
N ASN A 31 4.93 0.57 -18.33
CA ASN A 31 6.38 0.40 -18.36
C ASN A 31 7.15 1.74 -18.29
N PHE A 32 6.51 2.86 -18.59
CA PHE A 32 7.14 4.18 -18.48
C PHE A 32 7.08 4.76 -17.08
N ASN A 33 6.33 4.14 -16.16
CA ASN A 33 6.23 4.62 -14.80
C ASN A 33 7.29 3.93 -13.94
N SER A 34 8.36 4.65 -13.61
CA SER A 34 9.39 4.18 -12.67
C SER A 34 9.03 4.68 -11.26
N PRO A 35 8.54 3.81 -10.36
CA PRO A 35 8.17 4.21 -9.01
C PRO A 35 9.43 4.54 -8.20
N SER A 36 9.49 5.75 -7.66
CA SER A 36 10.53 6.20 -6.73
C SER A 36 9.90 6.80 -5.46
N PRO A 37 9.11 5.99 -4.70
CA PRO A 37 8.53 6.47 -3.46
C PRO A 37 9.62 6.71 -2.41
N THR A 38 9.43 7.74 -1.58
CA THR A 38 10.29 7.97 -0.41
C THR A 38 9.45 7.96 0.84
N ALA A 39 9.93 7.31 1.89
CA ALA A 39 9.27 7.27 3.18
C ALA A 39 10.31 7.31 4.29
N GLU A 40 10.06 8.15 5.27
CA GLU A 40 10.89 8.32 6.46
C GLU A 40 9.99 8.24 7.69
N VAL A 41 10.42 7.42 8.65
CA VAL A 41 9.69 7.22 9.90
C VAL A 41 10.63 7.48 11.05
N GLN A 42 10.24 8.38 11.95
CA GLN A 42 10.98 8.70 13.15
C GLN A 42 10.13 8.40 14.39
N VAL A 43 10.71 7.74 15.37
CA VAL A 43 10.08 7.53 16.67
C VAL A 43 10.37 8.77 17.52
N LEU A 44 9.32 9.53 17.86
CA LEU A 44 9.49 10.77 18.63
C LEU A 44 9.50 10.52 20.13
N ASN A 45 8.60 9.68 20.62
CA ASN A 45 8.44 9.44 22.05
C ASN A 45 7.85 8.06 22.32
N ILE A 46 8.25 7.47 23.44
CA ILE A 46 7.66 6.26 24.02
C ILE A 46 6.70 6.73 25.11
N ASN A 47 5.41 6.70 24.84
CA ASN A 47 4.41 7.27 25.74
C ASN A 47 4.30 6.46 27.02
N TRP A 48 4.23 5.14 26.89
CA TRP A 48 4.19 4.22 28.02
C TRP A 48 4.61 2.82 27.61
N PHE A 49 5.11 2.09 28.59
CA PHE A 49 5.45 0.69 28.53
C PHE A 49 4.80 -0.01 29.72
N GLN A 50 3.88 -0.93 29.46
CA GLN A 50 3.18 -1.65 30.53
C GLN A 50 3.27 -3.14 30.30
N LYS A 51 3.81 -3.82 31.31
CA LYS A 51 3.74 -5.26 31.43
C LYS A 51 2.36 -5.67 31.92
N LYS A 52 1.63 -6.46 31.13
CA LYS A 52 0.34 -6.99 31.56
C LYS A 52 0.53 -8.11 32.58
N PRO A 53 -0.43 -8.29 33.50
CA PRO A 53 -0.45 -9.45 34.39
C PRO A 53 -0.46 -10.79 33.65
N ASP A 54 -0.94 -10.80 32.40
CA ASP A 54 -1.02 -11.99 31.52
C ASP A 54 0.33 -12.36 30.88
N GLY A 55 1.38 -11.57 31.11
CA GLY A 55 2.74 -11.80 30.62
C GLY A 55 3.15 -10.91 29.44
N ASP A 56 2.17 -10.45 28.65
CA ASP A 56 2.39 -9.62 27.46
C ASP A 56 2.90 -8.21 27.81
N ASP A 57 3.94 -7.76 27.10
CA ASP A 57 4.44 -6.39 27.20
C ASP A 57 3.79 -5.52 26.10
N GLU A 58 3.13 -4.43 26.49
CA GLU A 58 2.51 -3.48 25.57
C GLU A 58 3.24 -2.13 25.57
N VAL A 59 3.53 -1.62 24.38
CA VAL A 59 4.19 -0.34 24.17
C VAL A 59 3.27 0.60 23.39
N SER A 60 3.19 1.86 23.82
CA SER A 60 2.65 2.94 22.98
C SER A 60 3.74 3.89 22.53
N LEU A 61 3.79 4.14 21.23
CA LEU A 61 4.78 4.97 20.57
C LEU A 61 4.10 6.15 19.88
N THR A 62 4.74 7.31 19.95
CA THR A 62 4.44 8.47 19.11
C THR A 62 5.41 8.50 17.95
N LEU A 63 4.86 8.45 16.73
CA LEU A 63 5.59 8.33 15.48
C LEU A 63 5.41 9.59 14.64
N ASN A 64 6.46 9.91 13.90
CA ASN A 64 6.48 10.95 12.88
C ASN A 64 6.73 10.29 11.53
N ILE A 65 5.74 10.36 10.65
CA ILE A 65 5.77 9.69 9.35
C ILE A 65 5.77 10.77 8.27
N THR A 66 6.82 10.77 7.46
CA THR A 66 6.94 11.61 6.26
C THR A 66 7.00 10.68 5.06
N ALA A 67 6.10 10.84 4.10
CA ALA A 67 6.13 10.02 2.89
C ALA A 67 5.76 10.82 1.65
N ASP A 68 6.48 10.57 0.57
CA ASP A 68 6.16 11.00 -0.78
C ASP A 68 5.91 9.76 -1.65
N LEU A 69 4.63 9.45 -1.84
CA LEU A 69 4.14 8.28 -2.56
C LEU A 69 3.50 8.66 -3.89
N GLN A 70 3.67 9.92 -4.34
CA GLN A 70 3.02 10.43 -5.54
C GLN A 70 3.37 9.63 -6.80
N THR A 71 4.56 9.03 -6.83
CA THR A 71 5.05 8.20 -7.94
C THR A 71 4.32 6.86 -8.06
N LEU A 72 3.64 6.40 -7.00
CA LEU A 72 2.84 5.16 -7.03
C LEU A 72 1.49 5.35 -7.74
N PHE A 73 1.04 6.59 -7.90
CA PHE A 73 -0.20 6.91 -8.61
C PHE A 73 0.04 6.99 -10.11
N THR A 74 -0.39 5.95 -10.82
CA THR A 74 -0.43 5.89 -12.28
C THR A 74 -1.85 6.16 -12.78
N TRP A 75 -2.06 6.12 -14.10
CA TRP A 75 -3.39 6.24 -14.70
C TRP A 75 -4.35 5.11 -14.27
N ASN A 76 -3.82 3.96 -13.85
CA ASN A 76 -4.59 2.78 -13.43
C ASN A 76 -4.67 2.62 -11.90
N THR A 77 -3.83 3.32 -11.12
CA THR A 77 -3.83 3.23 -9.66
C THR A 77 -5.03 3.95 -9.05
N LYS A 78 -5.98 3.19 -8.50
CA LYS A 78 -7.17 3.77 -7.84
C LYS A 78 -6.93 4.21 -6.39
N GLN A 79 -6.12 3.46 -5.65
CA GLN A 79 -5.84 3.71 -4.23
C GLN A 79 -4.54 3.05 -3.84
N VAL A 80 -3.86 3.61 -2.84
CA VAL A 80 -2.64 3.06 -2.25
C VAL A 80 -2.90 2.76 -0.78
N PHE A 81 -2.62 1.52 -0.37
CA PHE A 81 -2.67 1.09 1.03
C PHE A 81 -1.27 1.17 1.63
N VAL A 82 -1.13 1.93 2.70
CA VAL A 82 0.15 2.12 3.39
C VAL A 82 -0.03 1.62 4.80
N PHE A 83 0.88 0.76 5.24
CA PHE A 83 0.94 0.32 6.63
C PHE A 83 2.37 0.43 7.12
N LEU A 84 2.51 0.69 8.41
CA LEU A 84 3.77 0.71 9.12
C LEU A 84 3.82 -0.51 10.03
N ALA A 85 4.81 -1.37 9.84
CA ALA A 85 5.05 -2.52 10.68
C ALA A 85 6.35 -2.35 11.47
N ALA A 86 6.33 -2.79 12.72
CA ALA A 86 7.54 -3.03 13.50
C ALA A 86 7.94 -4.49 13.35
N GLU A 87 9.19 -4.71 12.96
CA GLU A 87 9.80 -6.04 12.86
C GLU A 87 10.87 -6.16 13.93
N TYR A 88 10.84 -7.27 14.65
CA TYR A 88 11.79 -7.53 15.73
C TYR A 88 12.03 -9.03 15.88
N GLU A 89 13.23 -9.37 16.34
CA GLU A 89 13.66 -10.75 16.56
C GLU A 89 13.62 -11.06 18.06
N THR A 90 13.20 -12.27 18.41
CA THR A 90 13.27 -12.79 19.77
C THR A 90 13.99 -14.14 19.78
N PRO A 91 14.56 -14.60 20.92
CA PRO A 91 15.24 -15.90 20.98
C PRO A 91 14.37 -17.09 20.54
N LYS A 92 13.04 -16.95 20.62
CA LYS A 92 12.07 -17.98 20.22
C LYS A 92 11.59 -17.83 18.77
N ASN A 93 11.65 -16.64 18.18
CA ASN A 93 11.17 -16.40 16.81
C ASN A 93 12.08 -15.44 16.05
N ALA A 94 12.54 -15.88 14.87
CA ALA A 94 13.42 -15.12 14.00
C ALA A 94 12.75 -13.92 13.33
N LEU A 95 11.41 -13.88 13.24
CA LEU A 95 10.69 -12.74 12.67
C LEU A 95 9.33 -12.56 13.36
N ASN A 96 9.20 -11.52 14.18
CA ASN A 96 7.91 -11.03 14.67
C ASN A 96 7.59 -9.72 13.98
N GLN A 97 6.42 -9.63 13.35
CA GLN A 97 5.96 -8.44 12.64
C GLN A 97 4.62 -7.98 13.22
N VAL A 98 4.56 -6.74 13.69
CA VAL A 98 3.34 -6.13 14.24
C VAL A 98 3.02 -4.84 13.49
N SER A 99 1.82 -4.77 12.91
CA SER A 99 1.33 -3.52 12.30
C SER A 99 1.07 -2.49 13.38
N LEU A 100 1.64 -1.29 13.26
CA LEU A 100 1.48 -0.18 14.19
C LEU A 100 0.44 0.84 13.71
N TRP A 101 0.37 1.05 12.39
CA TRP A 101 -0.46 2.08 11.80
C TRP A 101 -0.76 1.77 10.33
N ASP A 102 -1.92 2.20 9.85
CA ASP A 102 -2.36 2.02 8.47
C ASP A 102 -3.18 3.22 7.97
N VAL A 103 -3.08 3.51 6.69
CA VAL A 103 -3.89 4.50 5.99
C VAL A 103 -4.16 4.08 4.55
N ILE A 104 -5.31 4.50 4.05
CA ILE A 104 -5.69 4.37 2.64
C ILE A 104 -5.59 5.74 2.01
N ILE A 105 -4.78 5.86 0.97
CA ILE A 105 -4.60 7.10 0.21
C ILE A 105 -5.41 6.98 -1.08
N PRO A 106 -6.52 7.72 -1.22
CA PRO A 106 -7.41 7.57 -2.37
C PRO A 106 -6.94 8.37 -3.60
N THR A 107 -6.15 9.43 -3.41
CA THR A 107 -5.77 10.33 -4.50
C THR A 107 -4.32 10.78 -4.42
N LYS A 108 -3.74 11.12 -5.58
CA LYS A 108 -2.33 11.51 -5.72
C LYS A 108 -2.00 12.79 -4.95
N GLU A 109 -2.93 13.72 -4.81
CA GLU A 109 -2.73 14.99 -4.10
C GLU A 109 -2.49 14.76 -2.60
N ARG A 110 -3.01 13.65 -2.06
CA ARG A 110 -2.84 13.24 -0.65
C ARG A 110 -1.66 12.28 -0.43
N ALA A 111 -0.97 11.89 -1.50
CA ALA A 111 0.10 10.90 -1.45
C ALA A 111 1.43 11.46 -0.91
N LYS A 112 1.54 12.79 -0.81
CA LYS A 112 2.62 13.47 -0.11
C LYS A 112 2.09 14.01 1.21
N PHE A 113 2.52 13.42 2.31
CA PHE A 113 2.02 13.80 3.62
C PHE A 113 3.10 13.70 4.69
N TRP A 114 2.85 14.48 5.74
CA TRP A 114 3.60 14.47 6.98
C TRP A 114 2.58 14.37 8.11
N ILE A 115 2.70 13.35 8.94
CA ILE A 115 1.77 13.11 10.04
C ILE A 115 2.50 12.71 11.31
N ARG A 116 2.08 13.33 12.41
CA ARG A 116 2.42 12.90 13.77
C ARG A 116 1.25 12.13 14.34
N THR A 117 1.42 10.85 14.60
CA THR A 117 0.37 9.96 15.11
C THR A 117 0.92 9.02 16.17
N THR A 118 0.06 8.58 17.08
CA THR A 118 0.36 7.43 17.94
C THR A 118 0.09 6.13 17.19
N ASN A 119 0.65 5.02 17.67
CA ASN A 119 0.30 3.68 17.17
C ASN A 119 -1.21 3.45 17.29
N LYS A 120 -1.83 3.02 16.19
CA LYS A 120 -3.26 2.71 16.10
C LYS A 120 -3.54 1.30 16.63
N TYR A 121 -2.65 0.37 16.30
CA TYR A 121 -2.70 -1.00 16.80
C TYR A 121 -1.72 -1.18 17.95
N ARG A 122 -2.07 -2.09 18.86
CA ARG A 122 -1.28 -2.36 20.06
C ARG A 122 0.02 -3.03 19.67
N PHE A 123 1.14 -2.45 20.09
CA PHE A 123 2.43 -3.10 19.94
C PHE A 123 2.63 -4.03 21.13
N ILE A 124 2.22 -5.29 20.94
CA ILE A 124 2.29 -6.33 21.96
C ILE A 124 3.40 -7.28 21.56
N ASP A 125 4.37 -7.47 22.45
CA ASP A 125 5.24 -8.63 22.35
C ASP A 125 4.53 -9.82 22.98
N GLN A 126 4.23 -10.82 22.16
CA GLN A 126 3.83 -12.12 22.67
C GLN A 126 5.10 -12.78 23.20
N SER A 127 5.48 -12.40 24.44
CA SER A 127 6.48 -13.14 25.18
C SER A 127 5.92 -14.55 25.33
N ALA A 128 6.35 -15.44 24.45
CA ALA A 128 5.80 -16.77 24.40
C ALA A 128 5.90 -17.39 25.79
N ARG A 129 4.77 -17.94 26.24
CA ARG A 129 4.76 -18.94 27.28
C ARG A 129 5.75 -20.07 26.94
#